data_AF-A0A0C9V1U1-F1
#
_entry.id   AF-A0A0C9V1U1-F1
#
_cell.length_a   1.000
_cell.length_b   1.000
_cell.length_c   1.000
_cell.angle_alpha   90.00
_cell.angle_beta   90.00
_cell.angle_gamma   90.00
#
_symmetry.space_group_name_H-M   'P 1'
#
loop_
_entity.id
_entity.type
_entity.pdbx_description
1 polymer ?
#
loop_
_entity_poly.entity_id
_entity_poly.type
_entity_poly.pdbx_seq_one_letter_code
_entity_poly.pdbx_strand_id
1 'polypeptide(L)'
;MADGQMYVEHLVPERITQSLPILFIHGHAMTGTNLLNTPDGRPGWADYFLSKGYELYIVDQPARARSAYQSNIDGDQDVYDTFTVEERFTATQLIKAWPKAVLHTQWPGNGSVGDPVFDAFYAGSVPSLHSDLTSSLKIKAAGSSLLDQIGVC
;
A
#
# COMPACT_ATOMS: atom_id res chain seq x y z
N MET A 1 2.86 5.05 26.01
CA MET A 1 1.84 5.89 25.36
C MET A 1 1.14 5.02 24.32
N ALA A 2 -0.16 5.20 24.09
CA ALA A 2 -0.90 4.44 23.08
C ALA A 2 -0.60 5.04 21.68
N ASP A 3 0.54 4.64 21.11
CA ASP A 3 1.08 5.11 19.83
C ASP A 3 1.72 3.94 19.07
N GLY A 4 1.79 4.05 17.74
CA GLY A 4 2.53 3.10 16.89
C GLY A 4 1.83 1.77 16.63
N GLN A 5 0.53 1.66 16.94
CA GLN A 5 -0.26 0.48 16.61
C GLN A 5 -0.34 0.29 15.08
N MET A 6 -0.20 -0.96 14.65
CA MET A 6 -0.30 -1.37 13.25
C MET A 6 -1.45 -2.37 13.12
N TYR A 7 -2.42 -2.05 12.29
CA TYR A 7 -3.45 -3.00 11.86
C TYR A 7 -2.81 -4.05 10.95
N VAL A 8 -3.18 -5.31 11.17
CA VAL A 8 -2.69 -6.46 10.41
C VAL A 8 -3.88 -7.33 10.06
N GLU A 9 -4.09 -7.57 8.78
CA GLU A 9 -5.04 -8.52 8.25
C GLU A 9 -4.28 -9.80 7.87
N HIS A 10 -4.63 -10.92 8.50
CA HIS A 10 -4.04 -12.23 8.22
C HIS A 10 -5.03 -13.06 7.40
N LEU A 11 -4.66 -13.34 6.15
CA LEU A 11 -5.44 -14.14 5.23
C LEU A 11 -4.78 -15.51 5.06
N VAL A 12 -5.57 -16.57 5.23
CA VAL A 12 -5.11 -17.96 5.19
C VAL A 12 -5.83 -18.70 4.06
N PRO A 13 -5.11 -19.37 3.14
CA PRO A 13 -5.74 -20.17 2.10
C PRO A 13 -6.32 -21.46 2.67
N GLU A 14 -7.26 -22.09 1.96
CA GLU A 14 -7.87 -23.36 2.40
C GLU A 14 -6.83 -24.46 2.68
N ARG A 15 -5.76 -24.51 1.87
CA ARG A 15 -4.60 -25.35 2.10
C ARG A 15 -3.32 -24.54 2.00
N ILE A 16 -2.59 -24.46 3.11
CA ILE A 16 -1.24 -23.90 3.16
C ILE A 16 -0.29 -24.91 2.52
N THR A 17 0.44 -24.49 1.50
CA THR A 17 1.46 -25.32 0.81
C THR A 17 2.85 -24.71 0.82
N GLN A 18 2.94 -23.45 1.21
CA GLN A 18 4.18 -22.70 1.30
C GLN A 18 4.60 -22.62 2.76
N SER A 19 5.89 -22.85 3.01
CA SER A 19 6.42 -22.85 4.38
C SER A 19 6.56 -21.45 4.97
N LEU A 20 6.74 -20.43 4.12
CA LEU A 20 6.95 -19.05 4.56
C LEU A 20 5.75 -18.19 4.17
N PRO A 21 5.18 -17.40 5.09
CA PRO A 21 4.15 -16.43 4.77
C PRO A 21 4.73 -15.23 4.02
N ILE A 22 3.86 -14.41 3.44
CA ILE A 22 4.23 -13.14 2.81
C ILE A 22 3.68 -12.00 3.66
N LEU A 23 4.57 -11.11 4.10
CA LEU A 23 4.22 -9.83 4.70
C LEU A 23 4.23 -8.74 3.63
N PHE A 24 3.09 -8.07 3.48
CA PHE A 24 2.92 -6.96 2.58
C PHE A 24 2.83 -5.64 3.33
N ILE A 25 3.65 -4.67 2.90
CA ILE A 25 3.70 -3.32 3.45
C ILE A 25 3.49 -2.35 2.28
N HIS A 26 2.38 -1.60 2.30
CA HIS A 26 2.06 -0.62 1.26
C HIS A 26 2.98 0.62 1.34
N GLY A 27 2.96 1.45 0.29
CA GLY A 27 3.76 2.68 0.21
C GLY A 27 3.07 3.95 0.73
N HIS A 28 3.64 5.10 0.36
CA HIS A 28 3.09 6.42 0.67
C HIS A 28 1.70 6.63 0.03
N ALA A 29 0.83 7.36 0.71
CA ALA A 29 -0.57 7.67 0.36
C ALA A 29 -1.50 6.47 0.08
N MET A 30 -1.04 5.25 0.40
CA MET A 30 -1.72 3.99 0.12
C MET A 30 -2.16 3.28 1.41
N THR A 31 -2.87 2.16 1.27
CA THR A 31 -3.27 1.23 2.35
C THR A 31 -3.10 -0.23 1.90
N GLY A 32 -3.38 -1.19 2.79
CA GLY A 32 -3.39 -2.62 2.45
C GLY A 32 -4.36 -3.00 1.31
N THR A 33 -5.38 -2.17 1.03
CA THR A 33 -6.37 -2.44 -0.01
C THR A 33 -5.77 -2.53 -1.41
N ASN A 34 -4.61 -1.91 -1.66
CA ASN A 34 -3.96 -1.95 -2.97
C ASN A 34 -3.51 -3.34 -3.40
N LEU A 35 -3.50 -4.30 -2.47
CA LEU A 35 -3.10 -5.67 -2.76
C LEU A 35 -4.28 -6.62 -2.93
N LEU A 36 -5.49 -6.17 -2.60
CA LEU A 36 -6.70 -6.97 -2.70
C LEU A 36 -7.18 -7.02 -4.15
N ASN A 37 -7.42 -5.88 -4.77
CA ASN A 37 -7.87 -5.78 -6.17
C ASN A 37 -7.08 -4.70 -6.90
N THR A 38 -6.95 -4.85 -8.21
CA THR A 38 -6.42 -3.78 -9.07
C THR A 38 -7.47 -2.67 -9.22
N PRO A 39 -7.08 -1.43 -9.58
CA PRO A 39 -8.04 -0.33 -9.75
C PRO A 39 -9.11 -0.58 -10.81
N ASP A 40 -8.82 -1.42 -11.80
CA ASP A 40 -9.77 -1.87 -12.82
C ASP A 40 -10.56 -3.14 -12.43
N GLY A 41 -10.48 -3.57 -11.17
CA GLY A 41 -11.30 -4.64 -10.60
C GLY A 41 -10.80 -6.06 -10.84
N ARG A 42 -9.60 -6.25 -11.41
CA ARG A 42 -9.00 -7.59 -11.51
C ARG A 42 -8.52 -8.07 -10.13
N PRO A 43 -8.36 -9.40 -9.96
CA PRO A 43 -7.73 -9.95 -8.77
C PRO A 43 -6.35 -9.34 -8.53
N GLY A 44 -6.07 -9.00 -7.28
CA GLY A 44 -4.79 -8.45 -6.85
C GLY A 44 -3.77 -9.53 -6.48
N TRP A 45 -2.72 -9.09 -5.79
CA TRP A 45 -1.71 -10.00 -5.27
C TRP A 45 -2.25 -10.91 -4.17
N ALA A 46 -3.21 -10.46 -3.38
CA ALA A 46 -3.82 -11.26 -2.34
C ALA A 46 -4.45 -12.54 -2.92
N ASP A 47 -5.35 -12.41 -3.89
CA ASP A 47 -5.94 -13.55 -4.60
C ASP A 47 -4.86 -14.45 -5.23
N TYR A 48 -3.89 -13.84 -5.90
CA TYR A 48 -2.83 -14.60 -6.58
C TYR A 48 -2.02 -15.45 -5.61
N PHE A 49 -1.49 -14.88 -4.53
CA PHE A 49 -0.62 -15.63 -3.61
C PHE A 49 -1.40 -16.58 -2.70
N LEU A 50 -2.65 -16.25 -2.32
CA LEU A 50 -3.53 -17.21 -1.65
C LEU A 50 -3.77 -18.45 -2.53
N SER A 51 -4.00 -18.27 -3.84
CA SER A 51 -4.16 -19.38 -4.77
C SER A 51 -2.91 -20.27 -4.91
N LYS A 52 -1.73 -19.74 -4.54
CA LYS A 52 -0.46 -20.47 -4.50
C LYS A 52 -0.17 -21.08 -3.12
N GLY A 53 -1.09 -20.97 -2.18
CA GLY A 53 -1.01 -21.57 -0.86
C GLY A 53 -0.06 -20.85 0.11
N TYR A 54 0.20 -19.55 -0.10
CA TYR A 54 0.85 -18.68 0.86
C TYR A 54 -0.17 -18.14 1.87
N GLU A 55 0.21 -18.08 3.15
CA GLU A 55 -0.44 -17.21 4.11
C GLU A 55 0.03 -15.76 3.91
N LEU A 56 -0.88 -14.80 4.05
CA LEU A 56 -0.61 -13.39 3.81
C LEU A 56 -0.88 -12.55 5.05
N TYR A 57 0.05 -11.65 5.36
CA TYR A 57 -0.12 -10.59 6.34
C TYR A 57 -0.12 -9.26 5.60
N ILE A 58 -1.24 -8.54 5.63
CA ILE A 58 -1.41 -7.25 4.95
C ILE A 58 -1.58 -6.20 6.03
N VAL A 59 -0.70 -5.20 6.05
CA VAL A 59 -0.73 -4.16 7.09
C VAL A 59 -1.26 -2.85 6.55
N ASP A 60 -1.90 -2.07 7.43
CA ASP A 60 -1.91 -0.62 7.28
C ASP A 60 -0.81 -0.06 8.17
N GLN A 61 0.14 0.71 7.63
CA GLN A 61 1.24 1.26 8.42
C GLN A 61 0.72 2.08 9.63
N PRO A 62 1.49 2.22 10.74
CA PRO A 62 1.07 3.07 11.85
C PRO A 62 0.67 4.48 11.40
N ALA A 63 -0.37 5.04 12.02
CA ALA A 63 -0.98 6.31 11.64
C ALA A 63 -1.45 6.35 10.17
N ARG A 64 -1.99 5.23 9.67
CA ARG A 64 -2.62 5.11 8.35
C ARG A 64 -3.91 4.31 8.41
N ALA A 65 -5.00 4.88 7.88
CA ALA A 65 -6.27 4.17 7.69
C ALA A 65 -6.75 3.41 8.94
N ARG A 66 -6.73 2.07 8.94
CA ARG A 66 -7.21 1.25 10.08
C ARG A 66 -6.26 1.28 11.27
N SER A 67 -5.00 1.68 11.06
CA SER A 67 -4.05 2.04 12.11
C SER A 67 -4.30 3.49 12.51
N ALA A 68 -4.88 3.68 13.70
CA ALA A 68 -5.40 4.97 14.12
C ALA A 68 -4.33 6.07 14.09
N TYR A 69 -4.69 7.21 13.48
CA TYR A 69 -3.92 8.44 13.51
C TYR A 69 -4.46 9.36 14.62
N GLN A 70 -3.55 9.98 15.38
CA GLN A 70 -3.86 10.95 16.42
C GLN A 70 -3.01 12.21 16.21
N SER A 71 -3.63 13.30 15.77
CA SER A 71 -2.91 14.53 15.38
C SER A 71 -2.05 15.15 16.48
N ASN A 72 -2.46 15.02 17.73
CA ASN A 72 -1.70 15.50 18.89
C ASN A 72 -0.50 14.61 19.28
N ILE A 73 -0.33 13.46 18.63
CA ILE A 73 0.73 12.47 18.90
C ILE A 73 1.62 12.27 17.66
N ASP A 74 1.01 12.07 16.50
CA ASP A 74 1.69 11.63 15.28
C ASP A 74 2.28 12.78 14.45
N GLY A 75 1.72 13.98 14.56
CA GLY A 75 2.09 15.15 13.78
C GLY A 75 1.36 15.25 12.43
N ASP A 76 1.80 16.18 11.59
CA ASP A 76 1.08 16.53 10.36
C ASP A 76 1.08 15.40 9.31
N GLN A 77 0.03 15.40 8.48
CA GLN A 77 -0.13 14.50 7.35
C GLN A 77 -0.29 15.26 6.03
N ASP A 78 0.20 14.66 4.95
CA ASP A 78 0.08 15.13 3.57
C ASP A 78 -0.53 14.06 2.65
N VAL A 79 -1.01 14.50 1.50
CA VAL A 79 -1.46 13.64 0.40
C VAL A 79 -0.91 14.19 -0.91
N TYR A 80 -0.56 13.30 -1.85
CA TYR A 80 -0.19 13.73 -3.20
C TYR A 80 -1.41 14.26 -3.94
N ASP A 81 -1.24 15.37 -4.66
CA ASP A 81 -2.27 15.87 -5.56
C ASP A 81 -2.42 14.97 -6.80
N THR A 82 -3.53 15.14 -7.52
CA THR A 82 -3.81 14.34 -8.71
C THR A 82 -2.75 14.49 -9.78
N PHE A 83 -2.17 15.69 -9.94
CA PHE A 83 -1.11 15.96 -10.90
C PHE A 83 0.15 15.13 -10.63
N THR A 84 0.60 15.12 -9.37
CA THR A 84 1.75 14.33 -8.92
C THR A 84 1.49 12.84 -9.14
N VAL A 85 0.28 12.37 -8.82
CA VAL A 85 -0.07 10.96 -9.03
C VAL A 85 -0.07 10.58 -10.51
N GLU A 86 -0.65 11.44 -11.35
CA GLU A 86 -0.68 11.29 -12.81
C GLU A 86 0.74 11.25 -13.41
N GLU A 87 1.58 12.23 -13.05
CA GLU A 87 2.96 12.36 -13.55
C GLU A 87 3.83 11.17 -13.14
N ARG A 88 3.69 10.70 -11.89
CA ARG A 88 4.66 9.78 -11.27
C ARG A 88 4.26 8.31 -11.31
N PHE A 89 2.96 8.00 -11.38
CA PHE A 89 2.50 6.62 -11.19
C PHE A 89 1.59 6.10 -12.30
N THR A 90 0.65 6.90 -12.81
CA THR A 90 -0.47 6.35 -13.62
C THR A 90 -0.39 6.70 -15.11
N ALA A 91 -0.03 7.93 -15.48
CA ALA A 91 0.10 8.38 -16.87
C ALA A 91 1.56 8.65 -17.27
N THR A 92 2.52 8.04 -16.58
CA THR A 92 3.97 8.31 -16.74
C THR A 92 4.43 8.19 -18.20
N GLN A 93 3.91 7.22 -18.96
CA GLN A 93 4.22 7.04 -20.39
C GLN A 93 3.75 8.21 -21.29
N LEU A 94 2.70 8.92 -20.88
CA LEU A 94 2.17 10.09 -21.58
C LEU A 94 2.96 11.35 -21.22
N ILE A 95 3.21 11.54 -19.92
CA ILE A 95 3.91 12.73 -19.39
C ILE A 95 5.41 12.71 -19.70
N LYS A 96 6.03 11.53 -19.74
CA LYS A 96 7.43 11.32 -20.13
C LYS A 96 8.44 12.11 -19.29
N ALA A 97 8.18 12.24 -17.99
CA ALA A 97 9.04 12.99 -17.05
C ALA A 97 10.48 12.42 -16.93
N TRP A 98 10.74 11.18 -17.36
CA TRP A 98 12.09 10.62 -17.48
C TRP A 98 12.22 9.73 -18.73
N PRO A 99 13.44 9.47 -19.25
CA PRO A 99 13.63 8.79 -20.55
C PRO A 99 12.98 7.41 -20.66
N LYS A 100 12.87 6.66 -19.55
CA LYS A 100 12.27 5.32 -19.52
C LYS A 100 10.78 5.31 -19.19
N ALA A 101 10.16 6.47 -18.93
CA ALA A 101 8.75 6.55 -18.58
C ALA A 101 7.85 5.97 -19.68
N VAL A 102 8.28 6.09 -20.94
CA VAL A 102 7.62 5.48 -22.11
C VAL A 102 7.44 3.96 -22.04
N LEU A 103 8.17 3.27 -21.15
CA LEU A 103 8.07 1.82 -20.96
C LEU A 103 6.97 1.43 -19.96
N HIS A 104 6.34 2.39 -19.28
CA HIS A 104 5.30 2.15 -18.29
C HIS A 104 3.93 2.03 -18.97
N THR A 105 3.71 0.90 -19.64
CA THR A 105 2.57 0.70 -20.55
C THR A 105 1.42 -0.14 -19.98
N GLN A 106 1.54 -0.59 -18.73
CA GLN A 106 0.63 -1.59 -18.14
C GLN A 106 -0.44 -0.98 -17.21
N TRP A 107 -0.51 0.34 -17.11
CA TRP A 107 -1.61 0.99 -16.39
C TRP A 107 -2.93 0.75 -17.15
N PRO A 108 -4.04 0.39 -16.47
CA PRO A 108 -5.32 0.25 -17.13
C PRO A 108 -5.92 1.61 -17.48
N GLY A 109 -6.47 1.76 -18.69
CA GLY A 109 -6.92 3.07 -19.17
C GLY A 109 -5.77 3.97 -19.60
N ASN A 110 -5.98 5.29 -19.63
CA ASN A 110 -4.90 6.24 -19.97
C ASN A 110 -4.13 6.76 -18.74
N GLY A 111 -4.70 6.58 -17.54
CA GLY A 111 -4.10 6.95 -16.26
C GLY A 111 -4.14 8.44 -15.93
N SER A 112 -4.86 9.26 -16.68
CA SER A 112 -5.02 10.70 -16.46
C SER A 112 -6.27 11.02 -15.65
N VAL A 113 -6.31 12.20 -15.03
CA VAL A 113 -7.50 12.71 -14.33
C VAL A 113 -8.74 12.65 -15.23
N GLY A 114 -9.85 12.10 -14.71
CA GLY A 114 -11.11 11.91 -15.44
C GLY A 114 -11.21 10.57 -16.18
N ASP A 115 -10.13 9.78 -16.24
CA ASP A 115 -10.23 8.36 -16.56
C ASP A 115 -10.84 7.60 -15.37
N PRO A 116 -11.88 6.77 -15.56
CA PRO A 116 -12.56 6.11 -14.44
C PRO A 116 -11.63 5.22 -13.58
N VAL A 117 -10.58 4.64 -14.16
CA VAL A 117 -9.62 3.80 -13.44
C VAL A 117 -8.71 4.67 -12.59
N PHE A 118 -8.24 5.81 -13.12
CA PHE A 118 -7.48 6.79 -12.35
C PHE A 118 -8.31 7.35 -11.18
N ASP A 119 -9.53 7.79 -11.46
CA ASP A 119 -10.38 8.42 -10.45
C ASP A 119 -10.70 7.44 -9.31
N ALA A 120 -10.99 6.17 -9.64
CA ALA A 120 -11.19 5.11 -8.65
C ALA A 120 -9.92 4.83 -7.82
N PHE A 121 -8.74 4.79 -8.46
CA PHE A 121 -7.47 4.63 -7.77
C PHE A 121 -7.19 5.79 -6.80
N TYR A 122 -7.32 7.03 -7.28
CA TYR A 122 -7.03 8.24 -6.49
C TYR A 122 -8.00 8.40 -5.32
N ALA A 123 -9.28 8.05 -5.50
CA ALA A 123 -10.28 8.05 -4.43
C ALA A 123 -9.97 7.07 -3.28
N GLY A 124 -9.16 6.03 -3.55
CA GLY A 124 -8.66 5.10 -2.54
C GLY A 124 -7.39 5.55 -1.83
N SER A 125 -6.79 6.67 -2.22
CA SER A 125 -5.61 7.23 -1.56
C SER A 125 -5.98 7.86 -0.20
N VAL A 126 -5.00 7.91 0.70
CA VAL A 126 -5.19 8.41 2.08
C VAL A 126 -4.01 9.29 2.50
N PRO A 127 -4.20 10.22 3.45
CA PRO A 127 -3.10 11.01 4.00
C PRO A 127 -2.01 10.14 4.65
N SER A 128 -0.78 10.62 4.58
CA SER A 128 0.45 10.01 5.12
C SER A 128 1.13 10.97 6.07
N LEU A 129 1.85 10.50 7.09
CA LEU A 129 2.69 11.39 7.90
C LEU A 129 3.65 12.18 7.01
N HIS A 130 3.74 13.49 7.23
CA HIS A 130 4.63 14.40 6.50
C HIS A 130 6.11 14.01 6.68
N SER A 131 6.47 13.53 7.88
CA SER A 131 7.84 13.14 8.19
C SER A 131 8.14 11.70 7.80
N ASP A 132 8.95 11.53 6.76
CA ASP A 132 9.48 10.22 6.34
C ASP A 132 10.26 9.53 7.47
N LEU A 133 11.00 10.31 8.29
CA LEU A 133 11.73 9.78 9.44
C LEU A 133 10.75 9.17 10.46
N THR A 134 9.71 9.91 10.84
CA THR A 134 8.70 9.43 11.80
C THR A 134 7.99 8.19 11.26
N SER A 135 7.55 8.21 10.00
CA SER A 135 6.93 7.05 9.34
C SER A 135 7.87 5.84 9.36
N SER A 136 9.14 6.03 8.99
CA SER A 136 10.15 4.97 8.94
C SER A 136 10.47 4.39 10.32
N LEU A 137 10.53 5.21 11.37
CA LEU A 137 10.76 4.73 12.73
C LEU A 137 9.56 3.92 13.24
N LYS A 138 8.34 4.38 13.00
CA LYS A 138 7.11 3.68 13.40
C LYS A 138 6.98 2.34 12.67
N ILE A 139 7.15 2.30 11.35
CA ILE A 139 7.07 1.04 10.59
C ILE A 139 8.19 0.08 10.94
N LYS A 140 9.41 0.58 11.23
CA LYS A 140 10.50 -0.27 11.71
C LYS A 140 10.13 -0.93 13.05
N ALA A 141 9.65 -0.16 14.02
CA ALA A 141 9.30 -0.69 15.32
C ALA A 141 8.14 -1.69 15.25
N ALA A 142 7.03 -1.30 14.62
CA ALA A 142 5.84 -2.14 14.51
C ALA A 142 6.07 -3.36 13.60
N GLY A 143 6.78 -3.17 12.48
CA GLY A 143 7.12 -4.23 11.54
C GLY A 143 8.05 -5.28 12.14
N SER A 144 9.09 -4.86 12.89
CA SER A 144 9.93 -5.82 13.62
C SER A 144 9.13 -6.61 14.65
N SER A 145 8.25 -5.95 15.42
CA SER A 145 7.39 -6.65 16.38
C SER A 145 6.43 -7.63 15.70
N LEU A 146 5.90 -7.30 14.52
CA LEU A 146 5.07 -8.21 13.74
C LEU A 146 5.88 -9.41 13.25
N LEU A 147 7.11 -9.21 12.76
CA LEU A 147 7.98 -10.32 12.35
C LEU A 147 8.28 -11.28 13.51
N ASP A 148 8.51 -10.76 14.71
CA ASP A 148 8.68 -11.59 15.92
C ASP A 148 7.43 -12.42 16.24
N GLN A 149 6.23 -11.90 15.95
CA GLN A 149 4.95 -12.61 16.15
C GLN A 149 4.64 -13.64 15.07
N ILE A 150 4.91 -13.32 13.81
CA ILE A 150 4.79 -14.25 12.68
C ILE A 150 5.71 -15.46 12.92
N GLY A 151 6.86 -15.23 13.55
CA GLY A 151 7.80 -16.26 13.95
C GLY A 151 8.95 -16.44 12.95
N VAL A 152 9.91 -17.28 13.33
CA VAL A 152 11.11 -17.55 12.53
C VAL A 152 10.77 -18.51 11.40
N CYS A 153 11.10 -18.10 10.17
CA CYS A 153 11.30 -18.98 9.03
C CYS A 153 12.30 -20.11 9.34
#